data_AF-A0A2N6CBU7-F1
#
_entry.id   AF-A0A2N6CBU7-F1
#
_cell.length_a   1.000
_cell.length_b   1.000
_cell.length_c   1.000
_cell.angle_alpha   90.00
_cell.angle_beta   90.00
_cell.angle_gamma   90.00
#
_symmetry.space_group_name_H-M   'P 1'
#
loop_
_entity.id
_entity.type
_entity.pdbx_description
1 polymer ?
#
loop_
_entity_poly.entity_id
_entity_poly.type
_entity_poly.pdbx_seq_one_letter_code
_entity_poly.pdbx_strand_id
1 'polypeptide(L)'
;MRSFTLGDFTLFWLNGGEFELDGGTMFGVVPKVLWSKRYPADAAANSKHEDNYIKLLNYPLLIKTPESLVIVDTGLGNKLTEKQKQVFRVTKEWDIPQQLRKLGFTRQDINYVILTHCDFDHAGGMVMHNAAGQEELTFPNAKHIVQKLEWEDALHPDLRSENTYWPQNFSKLQGTGNPQLVEGNFTVCEGVEVQLTGGHTRGHQIVRLQSNKKIAYHLADLLPTHVHFNPLWIMAYDNYPLDVISLKQKYEANGIRENAWFTFYHDPAMYACKFDMQGQVVQKIAHEAVRKAAAKKKDIPIQKLNVHKDKQISLSCPDCLLVCEISVEKHMGDNHFLTVNCHCGTSYGANLDFRKHYRKDVSIGGFYAAGNADTGLAGAGNLTTMPINCRIKNLSMGGVGFTALNRVRVQVGDTLKVKFTLDKVPPEIVEKEIIVRTIKDNYIGCEFTKESGFNDRTLGFYLMK
;
A
#
# COMPACT_ATOMS: atom_id res chain seq x y z
N MET A 1 19.48 -8.22 -13.92
CA MET A 1 19.05 -8.18 -12.51
C MET A 1 19.80 -7.05 -11.86
N ARG A 2 19.14 -6.17 -11.09
CA ARG A 2 19.81 -5.03 -10.47
C ARG A 2 20.71 -5.53 -9.32
N SER A 3 21.92 -5.01 -9.25
CA SER A 3 22.87 -5.27 -8.16
C SER A 3 23.16 -4.00 -7.38
N PHE A 4 23.64 -4.16 -6.15
CA PHE A 4 24.12 -3.08 -5.29
C PHE A 4 25.50 -3.43 -4.73
N THR A 5 26.45 -2.51 -4.84
CA THR A 5 27.81 -2.70 -4.32
C THR A 5 27.98 -2.06 -2.94
N LEU A 6 28.29 -2.87 -1.94
CA LEU A 6 28.58 -2.46 -0.58
C LEU A 6 30.04 -2.84 -0.24
N GLY A 7 30.96 -1.91 -0.46
CA GLY A 7 32.39 -2.21 -0.34
C GLY A 7 32.79 -3.22 -1.42
N ASP A 8 33.35 -4.34 -1.00
CA ASP A 8 33.69 -5.48 -1.86
C ASP A 8 32.54 -6.46 -2.05
N PHE A 9 31.40 -6.24 -1.37
CA PHE A 9 30.24 -7.10 -1.49
C PHE A 9 29.36 -6.66 -2.66
N THR A 10 28.76 -7.63 -3.35
CA THR A 10 27.71 -7.40 -4.33
C THR A 10 26.41 -8.05 -3.88
N LEU A 11 25.37 -7.24 -3.72
CA LEU A 11 24.05 -7.63 -3.24
C LEU A 11 23.09 -7.74 -4.42
N PHE A 12 22.25 -8.79 -4.41
CA PHE A 12 21.17 -9.02 -5.37
C PHE A 12 19.90 -9.39 -4.61
N TRP A 13 18.75 -8.97 -5.12
CA TRP A 13 17.45 -9.37 -4.59
C TRP A 13 16.83 -10.39 -5.52
N LEU A 14 16.59 -11.58 -4.99
CA LEU A 14 16.05 -12.71 -5.74
C LEU A 14 14.53 -12.75 -5.62
N ASN A 15 13.82 -13.14 -6.68
CA ASN A 15 12.36 -13.28 -6.65
C ASN A 15 11.95 -14.53 -5.85
N GLY A 16 11.69 -14.36 -4.56
CA GLY A 16 11.09 -15.38 -3.69
C GLY A 16 9.55 -15.35 -3.67
N GLY A 17 8.93 -14.55 -4.54
CA GLY A 17 7.48 -14.42 -4.68
C GLY A 17 6.97 -13.01 -4.39
N GLU A 18 5.72 -12.76 -4.78
CA GLU A 18 4.98 -11.53 -4.45
C GLU A 18 3.58 -11.93 -4.02
N PHE A 19 3.05 -11.25 -3.01
CA PHE A 19 1.81 -11.61 -2.34
C PHE A 19 1.15 -10.37 -1.74
N GLU A 20 -0.05 -10.52 -1.19
CA GLU A 20 -0.75 -9.42 -0.53
C GLU A 20 -1.26 -9.85 0.85
N LEU A 21 -1.08 -8.97 1.83
CA LEU A 21 -1.60 -9.14 3.20
C LEU A 21 -2.54 -8.00 3.57
N ASP A 22 -3.31 -8.18 4.63
CA ASP A 22 -4.14 -7.11 5.18
C ASP A 22 -3.24 -5.97 5.72
N GLY A 23 -3.48 -4.74 5.28
CA GLY A 23 -2.75 -3.56 5.75
C GLY A 23 -3.00 -3.27 7.22
N GLY A 24 -4.17 -3.59 7.76
CA GLY A 24 -4.43 -3.49 9.20
C GLY A 24 -3.51 -4.39 10.02
N THR A 25 -3.24 -5.62 9.57
CA THR A 25 -2.28 -6.50 10.25
C THR A 25 -0.84 -6.04 10.06
N MET A 26 -0.49 -5.47 8.91
CA MET A 26 0.87 -4.93 8.66
C MET A 26 1.15 -3.61 9.39
N PHE A 27 0.12 -2.84 9.78
CA PHE A 27 0.31 -1.55 10.46
C PHE A 27 -0.21 -1.53 11.91
N GLY A 28 -0.71 -2.66 12.40
CA GLY A 28 -1.11 -2.84 13.80
C GLY A 28 -2.11 -1.78 14.27
N VAL A 29 -1.70 -0.98 15.25
CA VAL A 29 -2.54 0.07 15.86
C VAL A 29 -2.65 1.34 15.01
N VAL A 30 -1.86 1.48 13.93
CA VAL A 30 -1.89 2.67 13.10
C VAL A 30 -3.19 2.69 12.28
N PRO A 31 -4.01 3.75 12.35
CA PRO A 31 -5.26 3.82 11.60
C PRO A 31 -5.05 3.79 10.08
N LYS A 32 -5.97 3.15 9.36
CA LYS A 32 -5.99 3.11 7.87
C LYS A 32 -5.83 4.50 7.24
N VAL A 33 -6.51 5.50 7.79
CA VAL A 33 -6.46 6.89 7.29
C VAL A 33 -5.06 7.50 7.33
N LEU A 34 -4.14 6.94 8.12
CA LEU A 34 -2.74 7.35 8.19
C LEU A 34 -1.85 6.46 7.32
N TRP A 35 -1.87 5.14 7.51
CA TRP A 35 -0.93 4.26 6.80
C TRP A 35 -1.20 4.19 5.30
N SER A 36 -2.46 4.25 4.86
CA SER A 36 -2.80 4.18 3.43
C SER A 36 -2.30 5.39 2.63
N LYS A 37 -1.97 6.52 3.30
CA LYS A 37 -1.31 7.68 2.67
C LYS A 37 0.16 7.40 2.35
N ARG A 38 0.80 6.54 3.14
CA ARG A 38 2.22 6.18 3.04
C ARG A 38 2.43 4.91 2.24
N TYR A 39 1.49 3.97 2.30
CA TYR A 39 1.53 2.70 1.61
C TYR A 39 0.14 2.41 1.06
N PRO A 40 -0.13 2.81 -0.20
CA PRO A 40 -1.43 2.60 -0.80
C PRO A 40 -1.78 1.11 -0.76
N ALA A 41 -2.94 0.78 -0.20
CA ALA A 41 -3.57 -0.49 -0.51
C ALA A 41 -3.76 -0.51 -2.04
N ASP A 42 -3.25 -1.54 -2.70
CA ASP A 42 -3.45 -1.67 -4.14
C ASP A 42 -4.96 -1.83 -4.32
N ALA A 43 -5.63 -0.74 -4.72
CA ALA A 43 -6.84 -0.84 -5.51
C ALA A 43 -6.40 -1.45 -6.83
N ALA A 44 -6.18 -2.77 -6.85
CA ALA A 44 -5.89 -3.51 -8.06
C ALA A 44 -6.88 -2.98 -9.10
N ALA A 45 -6.39 -2.55 -10.26
CA ALA A 45 -7.17 -1.79 -11.25
C ALA A 45 -8.45 -2.49 -11.75
N ASN A 46 -8.72 -3.71 -11.28
CA ASN A 46 -9.90 -4.53 -11.52
C ASN A 46 -10.58 -5.09 -10.24
N SER A 47 -10.17 -4.66 -9.05
CA SER A 47 -10.82 -5.01 -7.80
C SER A 47 -12.12 -4.20 -7.70
N LYS A 48 -13.27 -4.89 -7.67
CA LYS A 48 -14.57 -4.29 -7.35
C LYS A 48 -14.70 -3.92 -5.86
N HIS A 49 -13.62 -4.03 -5.08
CA HIS A 49 -13.61 -3.82 -3.64
C HIS A 49 -12.49 -2.84 -3.26
N GLU A 50 -12.83 -1.79 -2.51
CA GLU A 50 -11.86 -1.06 -1.68
C GLU A 50 -11.41 -1.99 -0.53
N ASP A 51 -10.66 -3.04 -0.85
CA ASP A 51 -10.20 -3.98 0.16
C ASP A 51 -8.91 -3.50 0.84
N ASN A 52 -8.67 -4.05 2.02
CA ASN A 52 -7.66 -3.53 2.94
C ASN A 52 -6.26 -4.09 2.66
N TYR A 53 -6.02 -4.69 1.49
CA TYR A 53 -4.81 -5.45 1.21
C TYR A 53 -3.69 -4.57 0.66
N ILE A 54 -2.46 -4.89 1.05
CA ILE A 54 -1.24 -4.23 0.59
C ILE A 54 -0.34 -5.25 -0.07
N LYS A 55 0.30 -4.84 -1.17
CA LYS A 55 1.30 -5.67 -1.87
C LYS A 55 2.58 -5.77 -1.05
N LEU A 56 3.13 -6.96 -0.95
CA LEU A 56 4.44 -7.24 -0.35
C LEU A 56 5.28 -8.10 -1.28
N LEU A 57 6.59 -7.90 -1.22
CA LEU A 57 7.55 -8.77 -1.88
C LEU A 57 8.03 -9.84 -0.91
N ASN A 58 8.60 -10.93 -1.43
CA ASN A 58 9.43 -11.85 -0.66
C ASN A 58 10.73 -11.99 -1.40
N TYR A 59 11.64 -11.02 -1.25
CA TYR A 59 12.82 -10.92 -2.10
C TYR A 59 14.12 -11.20 -1.33
N PRO A 60 14.53 -12.48 -1.20
CA PRO A 60 15.77 -12.87 -0.54
C PRO A 60 16.99 -12.10 -1.01
N LEU A 61 17.85 -11.74 -0.06
CA LEU A 61 19.07 -11.01 -0.33
C LEU A 61 20.22 -11.99 -0.57
N LEU A 62 20.67 -12.10 -1.81
CA LEU A 62 21.92 -12.79 -2.15
C LEU A 62 23.10 -11.82 -1.98
N ILE A 63 24.02 -12.18 -1.09
CA ILE A 63 25.23 -11.43 -0.78
C ILE A 63 26.41 -12.23 -1.34
N LYS A 64 27.04 -11.69 -2.38
CA LYS A 64 28.32 -12.18 -2.89
C LYS A 64 29.44 -11.42 -2.19
N THR A 65 30.15 -12.12 -1.31
CA THR A 65 31.41 -11.67 -0.70
C THR A 65 32.59 -12.16 -1.55
N PRO A 66 33.85 -11.77 -1.24
CA PRO A 66 35.02 -12.33 -1.92
C PRO A 66 35.15 -13.85 -1.79
N GLU A 67 34.68 -14.42 -0.67
CA GLU A 67 34.92 -15.84 -0.31
C GLU A 67 33.66 -16.71 -0.30
N SER A 68 32.47 -16.10 -0.27
CA SER A 68 31.22 -16.82 -0.03
C SER A 68 30.00 -16.20 -0.70
N LEU A 69 29.05 -17.07 -1.03
CA LEU A 69 27.68 -16.74 -1.39
C LEU A 69 26.75 -17.01 -0.20
N VAL A 70 26.14 -15.95 0.29
CA VAL A 70 25.18 -15.99 1.41
C VAL A 70 23.81 -15.58 0.89
N ILE A 71 22.76 -16.30 1.28
CA ILE A 71 21.37 -15.89 1.05
C ILE A 71 20.73 -15.57 2.39
N VAL A 72 20.02 -14.44 2.47
CA VAL A 72 19.14 -14.10 3.60
C VAL A 72 17.70 -14.38 3.19
N ASP A 73 17.06 -15.28 3.94
CA ASP A 73 15.72 -15.84 3.74
C ASP A 73 15.51 -16.54 2.39
N THR A 74 14.36 -17.17 2.20
CA THR A 74 14.14 -18.10 1.07
C THR A 74 12.83 -17.91 0.32
N GLY A 75 11.96 -16.97 0.72
CA GLY A 75 10.71 -16.73 0.03
C GLY A 75 9.62 -17.75 0.32
N LEU A 76 8.53 -17.64 -0.44
CA LEU A 76 7.34 -18.51 -0.34
C LEU A 76 7.61 -19.98 -0.69
N GLY A 77 8.70 -20.25 -1.40
CA GLY A 77 8.95 -21.55 -2.03
C GLY A 77 7.90 -21.90 -3.10
N ASN A 78 7.87 -23.17 -3.49
CA ASN A 78 6.97 -23.68 -4.53
C ASN A 78 6.01 -24.77 -4.02
N LYS A 79 5.72 -24.74 -2.71
CA LYS A 79 4.91 -25.75 -2.02
C LYS A 79 3.57 -25.25 -1.50
N LEU A 80 3.25 -23.97 -1.71
CA LEU A 80 1.94 -23.44 -1.36
C LEU A 80 0.83 -24.16 -2.13
N THR A 81 -0.20 -24.60 -1.41
CA THR A 81 -1.43 -25.11 -2.01
C THR A 81 -2.18 -23.98 -2.73
N GLU A 82 -3.04 -24.33 -3.70
CA GLU A 82 -3.88 -23.34 -4.39
C GLU A 82 -4.74 -22.52 -3.43
N LYS A 83 -5.24 -23.16 -2.35
CA LYS A 83 -5.98 -22.47 -1.29
C LYS A 83 -5.11 -21.43 -0.57
N GLN A 84 -3.88 -21.78 -0.19
CA GLN A 84 -2.96 -20.83 0.43
C GLN A 84 -2.60 -19.69 -0.54
N LYS A 85 -2.32 -19.99 -1.81
CA LYS A 85 -2.07 -18.95 -2.82
C LYS A 85 -3.22 -17.96 -2.96
N GLN A 86 -4.47 -18.43 -2.89
CA GLN A 86 -5.65 -17.58 -2.89
C GLN A 86 -5.77 -16.74 -1.61
N VAL A 87 -5.53 -17.35 -0.43
CA VAL A 87 -5.60 -16.66 0.87
C VAL A 87 -4.56 -15.53 0.95
N PHE A 88 -3.32 -15.80 0.55
CA PHE A 88 -2.21 -14.84 0.56
C PHE A 88 -2.12 -14.01 -0.73
N ARG A 89 -3.08 -14.19 -1.66
CA ARG A 89 -3.14 -13.49 -2.95
C ARG A 89 -1.79 -13.44 -3.66
N VAL A 90 -1.17 -14.61 -3.82
CA VAL A 90 0.14 -14.72 -4.47
C VAL A 90 0.02 -14.20 -5.92
N THR A 91 0.69 -13.09 -6.20
CA THR A 91 0.68 -12.41 -7.51
C THR A 91 1.87 -12.79 -8.37
N LYS A 92 2.91 -13.37 -7.76
CA LYS A 92 4.09 -13.86 -8.47
C LYS A 92 4.70 -15.06 -7.78
N GLU A 93 5.02 -16.06 -8.59
CA GLU A 93 5.63 -17.30 -8.13
C GLU A 93 7.10 -17.12 -7.77
N TRP A 94 7.56 -18.00 -6.88
CA TRP A 94 8.95 -18.14 -6.46
C TRP A 94 9.85 -18.63 -7.61
N ASP A 95 10.97 -17.95 -7.86
CA ASP A 95 11.85 -18.20 -9.03
C ASP A 95 13.35 -18.21 -8.67
N ILE A 96 13.70 -18.42 -7.41
CA ILE A 96 15.09 -18.29 -6.92
C ILE A 96 16.10 -19.14 -7.72
N PRO A 97 15.87 -20.44 -8.00
CA PRO A 97 16.86 -21.27 -8.70
C PRO A 97 17.15 -20.77 -10.13
N GLN A 98 16.13 -20.26 -10.83
CA GLN A 98 16.32 -19.69 -12.17
C GLN A 98 17.04 -18.35 -12.11
N GLN A 99 16.79 -17.56 -11.07
CA GLN A 99 17.48 -16.29 -10.86
C GLN A 99 18.96 -16.47 -10.53
N LEU A 100 19.30 -17.47 -9.71
CA LEU A 100 20.69 -17.87 -9.48
C LEU A 100 21.37 -18.26 -10.80
N ARG A 101 20.73 -19.10 -11.62
CA ARG A 101 21.27 -19.48 -12.95
C ARG A 101 21.55 -18.27 -13.84
N LYS A 102 20.66 -17.27 -13.84
CA LYS A 102 20.85 -16.01 -14.60
C LYS A 102 22.04 -15.19 -14.09
N LEU A 103 22.45 -15.36 -12.84
CA LEU A 103 23.64 -14.74 -12.25
C LEU A 103 24.90 -15.60 -12.43
N GLY A 104 24.79 -16.78 -13.04
CA GLY A 104 25.91 -17.72 -13.23
C GLY A 104 26.16 -18.62 -12.02
N PHE A 105 25.21 -18.72 -11.09
CA PHE A 105 25.30 -19.58 -9.91
C PHE A 105 24.28 -20.71 -9.97
N THR A 106 24.55 -21.77 -9.22
CA THR A 106 23.68 -22.90 -8.95
C THR A 106 23.27 -22.89 -7.48
N ARG A 107 22.28 -23.73 -7.14
CA ARG A 107 21.85 -23.91 -5.75
C ARG A 107 22.92 -24.57 -4.87
N GLN A 108 23.87 -25.28 -5.48
CA GLN A 108 25.01 -25.92 -4.83
C GLN A 108 26.12 -24.94 -4.46
N ASP A 109 26.17 -23.77 -5.10
CA ASP A 109 27.23 -22.77 -4.86
C ASP A 109 26.96 -21.93 -3.61
N ILE A 110 25.75 -22.00 -3.05
CA ILE A 110 25.39 -21.26 -1.85
C ILE A 110 26.08 -21.87 -0.63
N ASN A 111 26.89 -21.08 0.06
CA ASN A 111 27.63 -21.52 1.24
C ASN A 111 26.79 -21.41 2.51
N TYR A 112 26.01 -20.34 2.62
CA TYR A 112 25.23 -20.04 3.81
C TYR A 112 23.82 -19.56 3.44
N VAL A 113 22.85 -20.02 4.20
CA VAL A 113 21.49 -19.50 4.20
C VAL A 113 21.21 -18.99 5.60
N ILE A 114 20.89 -17.71 5.74
CA ILE A 114 20.51 -17.09 7.01
C ILE A 114 19.00 -17.00 7.03
N LEU A 115 18.36 -17.50 8.10
CA LEU A 115 16.92 -17.32 8.33
C LEU A 115 16.76 -16.26 9.39
N THR A 116 16.16 -15.13 9.02
CA THR A 116 15.87 -14.05 9.98
C THR A 116 14.88 -14.53 11.03
N HIS A 117 13.88 -15.30 10.58
CA HIS A 117 12.94 -16.06 11.39
C HIS A 117 12.29 -17.15 10.50
N CYS A 118 11.41 -17.97 11.07
CA CYS A 118 10.89 -19.19 10.44
C CYS A 118 9.46 -19.06 9.87
N ASP A 119 8.89 -17.86 9.77
CA ASP A 119 7.57 -17.70 9.15
C ASP A 119 7.58 -18.17 7.69
N PHE A 120 6.40 -18.61 7.22
CA PHE A 120 6.26 -19.31 5.95
C PHE A 120 6.76 -18.53 4.73
N ASP A 121 6.71 -17.20 4.79
CA ASP A 121 7.11 -16.29 3.73
C ASP A 121 8.61 -15.99 3.73
N HIS A 122 9.33 -16.36 4.78
CA HIS A 122 10.79 -16.35 4.86
C HIS A 122 11.38 -17.74 4.63
N ALA A 123 10.77 -18.78 5.20
CA ALA A 123 11.30 -20.14 5.19
C ALA A 123 10.66 -21.09 4.16
N GLY A 124 9.64 -20.65 3.43
CA GLY A 124 8.91 -21.49 2.46
C GLY A 124 9.81 -22.10 1.39
N GLY A 125 10.90 -21.41 1.01
CA GLY A 125 11.88 -21.86 0.03
C GLY A 125 13.05 -22.67 0.59
N MET A 126 13.05 -23.05 1.88
CA MET A 126 14.08 -23.90 2.48
C MET A 126 14.09 -25.31 1.88
N VAL A 127 12.89 -25.83 1.65
CA VAL A 127 12.61 -27.13 1.03
C VAL A 127 11.73 -26.86 -0.18
N MET A 128 12.11 -27.39 -1.33
CA MET A 128 11.37 -27.19 -2.58
C MET A 128 10.87 -28.52 -3.16
N HIS A 129 9.81 -28.45 -3.96
CA HIS A 129 9.50 -29.51 -4.91
C HIS A 129 10.42 -29.41 -6.13
N ASN A 130 11.09 -30.50 -6.48
CA ASN A 130 11.85 -30.59 -7.71
C ASN A 130 10.93 -30.84 -8.92
N ALA A 131 11.50 -30.98 -10.12
CA ALA A 131 10.73 -31.21 -11.34
C ALA A 131 9.91 -32.52 -11.34
N ALA A 132 10.29 -33.50 -10.50
CA ALA A 132 9.56 -34.75 -10.29
C ALA A 132 8.50 -34.65 -9.18
N GLY A 133 8.29 -33.45 -8.60
CA GLY A 133 7.35 -33.24 -7.49
C GLY A 133 7.85 -33.76 -6.14
N GLN A 134 9.13 -34.15 -6.03
CA GLN A 134 9.70 -34.65 -4.79
C GLN A 134 10.30 -33.50 -3.97
N GLU A 135 10.18 -33.58 -2.65
CA GLU A 135 10.80 -32.60 -1.74
C GLU A 135 12.31 -32.81 -1.62
N GLU A 136 13.08 -31.73 -1.81
CA GLU A 136 14.51 -31.66 -1.57
C GLU A 136 14.92 -30.33 -0.92
N LEU A 137 16.11 -30.30 -0.30
CA LEU A 137 16.68 -29.04 0.15
C LEU A 137 16.96 -28.15 -1.06
N THR A 138 16.49 -26.91 -1.01
CA THR A 138 16.78 -25.94 -2.06
C THR A 138 18.29 -25.72 -2.15
N PHE A 139 18.96 -25.52 -1.01
CA PHE A 139 20.41 -25.28 -0.91
C PHE A 139 21.09 -26.44 -0.16
N PRO A 140 21.52 -27.51 -0.85
CA PRO A 140 21.90 -28.77 -0.22
C PRO A 140 23.30 -28.73 0.40
N ASN A 141 24.17 -27.82 -0.07
CA ASN A 141 25.54 -27.67 0.44
C ASN A 141 25.64 -26.58 1.51
N ALA A 142 24.60 -25.74 1.65
CA ALA A 142 24.65 -24.59 2.51
C ALA A 142 24.56 -24.99 3.99
N LYS A 143 25.22 -24.21 4.85
CA LYS A 143 24.89 -24.15 6.28
C LYS A 143 23.74 -23.19 6.50
N HIS A 144 22.69 -23.68 7.17
CA HIS A 144 21.48 -22.92 7.42
C HIS A 144 21.56 -22.32 8.82
N ILE A 145 21.91 -21.04 8.89
CA ILE A 145 22.11 -20.29 10.13
C ILE A 145 20.76 -19.83 10.66
N VAL A 146 20.40 -20.30 11.85
CA VAL A 146 19.14 -19.97 12.52
C VAL A 146 19.39 -19.90 14.02
N GLN A 147 18.73 -18.96 14.70
CA GLN A 147 18.80 -18.90 16.16
C GLN A 147 18.18 -20.17 16.75
N LYS A 148 18.84 -20.75 17.75
CA LYS A 148 18.37 -21.97 18.41
C LYS A 148 16.95 -21.81 18.95
N LEU A 149 16.63 -20.66 19.54
CA LEU A 149 15.27 -20.34 20.02
C LEU A 149 14.24 -20.35 18.89
N GLU A 150 14.57 -19.79 17.72
CA GLU A 150 13.66 -19.79 16.56
C GLU A 150 13.41 -21.21 16.07
N TRP A 151 14.48 -22.02 16.01
CA TRP A 151 14.39 -23.41 15.58
C TRP A 151 13.55 -24.26 16.54
N GLU A 152 13.71 -24.06 17.84
CA GLU A 152 12.89 -24.73 18.86
C GLU A 152 11.40 -24.41 18.71
N ASP A 153 11.07 -23.12 18.52
CA ASP A 153 9.70 -22.64 18.35
C ASP A 153 9.10 -23.09 17.00
N ALA A 154 9.89 -23.11 15.92
CA ALA A 154 9.45 -23.61 14.62
C ALA A 154 9.11 -25.11 14.62
N LEU A 155 9.79 -25.90 15.47
CA LEU A 155 9.52 -27.33 15.63
C LEU A 155 8.39 -27.62 16.63
N HIS A 156 8.11 -26.69 17.54
CA HIS A 156 7.08 -26.82 18.56
C HIS A 156 6.27 -25.52 18.67
N PRO A 157 5.55 -25.13 17.60
CA PRO A 157 4.83 -23.86 17.59
C PRO A 157 3.74 -23.85 18.65
N ASP A 158 3.52 -22.67 19.24
CA ASP A 158 2.33 -22.42 20.03
C ASP A 158 1.08 -22.24 19.15
N LEU A 159 -0.09 -22.07 19.78
CA LEU A 159 -1.38 -21.92 19.11
C LEU A 159 -1.42 -20.73 18.12
N ARG A 160 -0.62 -19.70 18.33
CA ARG A 160 -0.55 -18.55 17.43
C ARG A 160 0.37 -18.86 16.25
N SER A 161 1.59 -19.33 16.55
CA SER A 161 2.64 -19.57 15.56
C SER A 161 2.41 -20.79 14.67
N GLU A 162 1.50 -21.72 15.01
CA GLU A 162 1.17 -22.87 14.15
C GLU A 162 0.67 -22.46 12.75
N ASN A 163 0.15 -21.24 12.63
CA ASN A 163 -0.38 -20.70 11.37
C ASN A 163 0.72 -20.16 10.44
N THR A 164 1.94 -19.91 10.93
CA THR A 164 3.08 -19.40 10.15
C THR A 164 4.26 -20.37 10.11
N TYR A 165 4.50 -21.14 11.18
CA TYR A 165 5.53 -22.18 11.22
C TYR A 165 5.01 -23.51 10.69
N TRP A 166 5.19 -23.74 9.38
CA TRP A 166 4.75 -24.98 8.76
C TRP A 166 5.86 -26.03 8.72
N PRO A 167 5.69 -27.21 9.35
CA PRO A 167 6.75 -28.22 9.47
C PRO A 167 7.39 -28.60 8.13
N GLN A 168 6.61 -28.65 7.06
CA GLN A 168 7.09 -28.94 5.70
C GLN A 168 8.29 -28.07 5.29
N ASN A 169 8.43 -26.85 5.80
CA ASN A 169 9.51 -25.94 5.45
C ASN A 169 10.86 -26.33 6.08
N PHE A 170 10.86 -27.06 7.20
CA PHE A 170 12.10 -27.32 7.96
C PHE A 170 12.35 -28.79 8.29
N SER A 171 11.32 -29.64 8.31
CA SER A 171 11.46 -31.05 8.74
C SER A 171 12.52 -31.81 7.95
N LYS A 172 12.65 -31.57 6.64
CA LYS A 172 13.69 -32.20 5.81
C LYS A 172 15.12 -31.82 6.16
N LEU A 173 15.34 -30.73 6.87
CA LEU A 173 16.67 -30.34 7.32
C LEU A 173 17.09 -31.11 8.58
N GLN A 174 16.15 -31.68 9.35
CA GLN A 174 16.49 -32.44 10.55
C GLN A 174 17.36 -33.66 10.20
N GLY A 175 18.44 -33.86 10.95
CA GLY A 175 19.35 -35.00 10.75
C GLY A 175 20.28 -34.91 9.53
N THR A 176 20.19 -33.85 8.71
CA THR A 176 21.04 -33.67 7.51
C THR A 176 22.43 -33.09 7.82
N GLY A 177 22.59 -32.43 8.97
CA GLY A 177 23.79 -31.65 9.29
C GLY A 177 23.89 -30.30 8.57
N ASN A 178 22.86 -29.92 7.79
CA ASN A 178 22.74 -28.60 7.16
C ASN A 178 22.38 -27.49 8.17
N PRO A 179 21.47 -27.69 9.15
CA PRO A 179 21.22 -26.68 10.18
C PRO A 179 22.48 -26.37 10.99
N GLN A 180 22.69 -25.08 11.23
CA GLN A 180 23.68 -24.56 12.16
C GLN A 180 22.96 -23.62 13.12
N LEU A 181 22.61 -24.17 14.28
CA LEU A 181 21.93 -23.43 15.33
C LEU A 181 22.94 -22.53 16.04
N VAL A 182 22.58 -21.27 16.20
CA VAL A 182 23.42 -20.26 16.87
C VAL A 182 22.68 -19.66 18.06
N GLU A 183 23.42 -19.10 19.02
CA GLU A 183 22.86 -18.46 20.20
C GLU A 183 23.45 -17.04 20.32
N GLY A 184 22.62 -16.02 20.08
CA GLY A 184 23.06 -14.63 20.14
C GLY A 184 23.74 -14.16 18.85
N ASN A 185 24.68 -13.22 18.99
CA ASN A 185 25.42 -12.70 17.83
C ASN A 185 26.38 -13.76 17.28
N PHE A 186 26.42 -13.87 15.96
CA PHE A 186 27.26 -14.86 15.30
C PHE A 186 27.81 -14.33 13.97
N THR A 187 29.13 -14.49 13.76
CA THR A 187 29.77 -14.16 12.48
C THR A 187 29.62 -15.34 11.52
N VAL A 188 28.85 -15.16 10.45
CA VAL A 188 28.58 -16.19 9.44
C VAL A 188 29.78 -16.40 8.53
N CYS A 189 30.32 -15.29 8.03
CA CYS A 189 31.60 -15.20 7.33
C CYS A 189 32.15 -13.78 7.48
N GLU A 190 33.32 -13.49 6.94
CA GLU A 190 33.93 -12.16 7.08
C GLU A 190 32.97 -11.05 6.61
N GLY A 191 32.68 -10.11 7.52
CA GLY A 191 31.80 -8.97 7.26
C GLY A 191 30.30 -9.28 7.19
N VAL A 192 29.86 -10.52 7.47
CA VAL A 192 28.45 -10.90 7.58
C VAL A 192 28.17 -11.46 8.97
N GLU A 193 27.40 -10.71 9.76
CA GLU A 193 27.03 -11.07 11.14
C GLU A 193 25.51 -11.16 11.27
N VAL A 194 25.04 -12.11 12.06
CA VAL A 194 23.66 -12.15 12.54
C VAL A 194 23.60 -11.72 13.99
N GLN A 195 22.53 -11.01 14.38
CA GLN A 195 22.33 -10.52 15.74
C GLN A 195 20.94 -10.92 16.20
N LEU A 196 20.86 -11.71 17.27
CA LEU A 196 19.59 -12.05 17.92
C LEU A 196 18.94 -10.76 18.42
N THR A 197 17.67 -10.55 18.05
CA THR A 197 16.89 -9.41 18.51
C THR A 197 15.66 -9.83 19.29
N GLY A 198 15.01 -10.93 18.89
CA GLY A 198 13.63 -11.20 19.29
C GLY A 198 12.67 -10.13 18.75
N GLY A 199 11.58 -9.85 19.47
CA GLY A 199 10.59 -8.84 19.11
C GLY A 199 9.48 -9.42 18.23
N HIS A 200 9.76 -9.59 16.93
CA HIS A 200 8.79 -10.14 15.99
C HIS A 200 8.42 -11.58 16.35
N THR A 201 9.44 -12.44 16.46
CA THR A 201 9.39 -13.77 17.09
C THR A 201 10.40 -13.81 18.25
N ARG A 202 10.44 -14.89 19.04
CA ARG A 202 11.44 -15.03 20.12
C ARG A 202 12.86 -15.14 19.59
N GLY A 203 13.04 -15.87 18.49
CA GLY A 203 14.33 -16.15 17.88
C GLY A 203 14.66 -15.26 16.68
N HIS A 204 13.86 -14.22 16.41
CA HIS A 204 14.13 -13.28 15.31
C HIS A 204 15.55 -12.72 15.40
N GLN A 205 16.24 -12.70 14.27
CA GLN A 205 17.58 -12.13 14.12
C GLN A 205 17.69 -11.21 12.91
N ILE A 206 18.50 -10.17 13.05
CA ILE A 206 18.84 -9.25 11.95
C ILE A 206 20.19 -9.63 11.34
N VAL A 207 20.46 -9.13 10.13
CA VAL A 207 21.77 -9.30 9.48
C VAL A 207 22.48 -7.95 9.38
N ARG A 208 23.73 -7.91 9.81
CA ARG A 208 24.62 -6.75 9.67
C ARG A 208 25.74 -7.10 8.68
N LEU A 209 25.87 -6.26 7.66
CA LEU A 209 26.91 -6.37 6.64
C LEU A 209 27.93 -5.25 6.81
N GLN A 210 29.21 -5.57 6.70
CA GLN A 210 30.28 -4.59 6.73
C GLN A 210 31.39 -4.95 5.75
N SER A 211 31.71 -4.02 4.85
CA SER A 211 32.85 -4.13 3.94
C SER A 211 33.42 -2.75 3.63
N ASN A 212 34.74 -2.56 3.76
CA ASN A 212 35.44 -1.29 3.52
C ASN A 212 34.80 -0.08 4.23
N LYS A 213 34.49 -0.23 5.52
CA LYS A 213 33.79 0.77 6.37
C LYS A 213 32.37 1.14 5.92
N LYS A 214 31.83 0.50 4.87
CA LYS A 214 30.43 0.63 4.49
C LYS A 214 29.62 -0.43 5.20
N ILE A 215 28.48 -0.03 5.74
CA ILE A 215 27.62 -0.87 6.56
C ILE A 215 26.23 -0.95 5.93
N ALA A 216 25.61 -2.12 6.03
CA ALA A 216 24.19 -2.28 5.78
C ALA A 216 23.54 -3.12 6.88
N TYR A 217 22.30 -2.76 7.22
CA TYR A 217 21.42 -3.51 8.09
C TYR A 217 20.27 -4.10 7.28
N HIS A 218 20.05 -5.39 7.46
CA HIS A 218 18.83 -6.08 7.08
C HIS A 218 18.06 -6.38 8.36
N LEU A 219 17.09 -5.51 8.69
CA LEU A 219 16.33 -5.63 9.94
C LEU A 219 15.15 -6.61 9.84
N ALA A 220 14.93 -7.21 8.67
CA ALA A 220 13.82 -8.10 8.39
C ALA A 220 12.50 -7.50 8.91
N ASP A 221 11.76 -8.23 9.73
CA ASP A 221 10.41 -7.88 10.14
C ASP A 221 10.34 -6.91 11.31
N LEU A 222 11.49 -6.49 11.86
CA LEU A 222 11.55 -5.27 12.67
C LEU A 222 11.37 -4.01 11.81
N LEU A 223 11.69 -4.08 10.51
CA LEU A 223 11.50 -2.98 9.55
C LEU A 223 11.10 -3.56 8.18
N PRO A 224 9.88 -4.11 8.05
CA PRO A 224 9.49 -4.90 6.88
C PRO A 224 9.54 -4.06 5.59
N THR A 225 9.16 -2.78 5.68
CA THR A 225 9.27 -1.82 4.57
C THR A 225 9.74 -0.45 5.06
N HIS A 226 10.18 0.41 4.15
CA HIS A 226 10.70 1.74 4.47
C HIS A 226 9.70 2.64 5.19
N VAL A 227 8.39 2.44 5.00
CA VAL A 227 7.36 3.24 5.67
C VAL A 227 7.19 2.88 7.15
N HIS A 228 7.73 1.72 7.57
CA HIS A 228 7.75 1.30 8.96
C HIS A 228 8.91 1.94 9.73
N PHE A 229 9.67 2.87 9.15
CA PHE A 229 10.79 3.53 9.86
C PHE A 229 10.36 4.37 11.07
N ASN A 230 9.07 4.69 11.22
CA ASN A 230 8.60 5.18 12.50
C ASN A 230 8.60 4.01 13.51
N PRO A 231 9.32 4.08 14.64
CA PRO A 231 9.38 2.98 15.61
C PRO A 231 8.02 2.48 16.09
N LEU A 232 7.02 3.37 16.13
CA LEU A 232 5.66 3.04 16.59
C LEU A 232 4.79 2.37 15.52
N TRP A 233 5.25 2.34 14.27
CA TRP A 233 4.56 1.69 13.16
C TRP A 233 5.04 0.24 13.10
N ILE A 234 4.40 -0.59 13.91
CA ILE A 234 4.70 -2.02 14.10
C ILE A 234 3.53 -2.87 13.60
N MET A 235 3.78 -4.17 13.41
CA MET A 235 2.79 -5.08 12.87
C MET A 235 1.94 -5.68 14.00
N ALA A 236 0.72 -6.09 13.68
CA ALA A 236 -0.06 -6.96 14.56
C ALA A 236 0.54 -8.37 14.68
N TYR A 237 1.42 -8.75 13.74
CA TYR A 237 2.17 -10.01 13.75
C TYR A 237 3.22 -10.07 14.85
N ASP A 238 3.75 -8.92 15.30
CA ASP A 238 4.81 -8.87 16.31
C ASP A 238 4.35 -9.49 17.64
N ASN A 239 5.03 -10.55 18.08
CA ASN A 239 4.69 -11.25 19.33
C ASN A 239 5.07 -10.44 20.57
N TYR A 240 6.09 -9.59 20.47
CA TYR A 240 6.59 -8.72 21.55
C TYR A 240 6.64 -7.26 21.11
N PRO A 241 5.49 -6.60 20.91
CA PRO A 241 5.40 -5.29 20.24
C PRO A 241 6.18 -4.17 20.94
N LEU A 242 6.26 -4.18 22.29
CA LEU A 242 7.03 -3.18 23.04
C LEU A 242 8.55 -3.37 22.87
N ASP A 243 8.99 -4.62 22.74
CA ASP A 243 10.39 -4.94 22.46
C ASP A 243 10.74 -4.51 21.03
N VAL A 244 9.85 -4.76 20.06
CA VAL A 244 10.01 -4.28 18.68
C VAL A 244 10.22 -2.76 18.63
N ILE A 245 9.39 -1.97 19.32
CA ILE A 245 9.56 -0.50 19.36
C ILE A 245 10.95 -0.12 19.89
N SER A 246 11.38 -0.74 20.99
CA SER A 246 12.69 -0.48 21.61
C SER A 246 13.86 -0.88 20.71
N LEU A 247 13.75 -2.02 20.04
CA LEU A 247 14.73 -2.54 19.10
C LEU A 247 14.84 -1.66 17.85
N LYS A 248 13.72 -1.21 17.31
CA LYS A 248 13.67 -0.26 16.18
C LYS A 248 14.40 1.03 16.53
N GLN A 249 14.07 1.66 17.66
CA GLN A 249 14.78 2.86 18.13
C GLN A 249 16.29 2.65 18.22
N LYS A 250 16.73 1.51 18.77
CA LYS A 250 18.15 1.15 18.87
C LYS A 250 18.80 1.04 17.49
N TYR A 251 18.23 0.24 16.59
CA TYR A 251 18.86 -0.06 15.30
C TYR A 251 18.73 1.06 14.28
N GLU A 252 17.66 1.85 14.32
CA GLU A 252 17.51 3.07 13.52
C GLU A 252 18.57 4.10 13.92
N ALA A 253 18.74 4.35 15.22
CA ALA A 253 19.77 5.26 15.72
C ALA A 253 21.20 4.78 15.38
N ASN A 254 21.44 3.46 15.47
CA ASN A 254 22.72 2.89 15.06
C ASN A 254 22.97 3.05 13.56
N GLY A 255 21.99 2.69 12.73
CA GLY A 255 22.12 2.79 11.27
C GLY A 255 22.34 4.23 10.80
N ILE A 256 21.69 5.22 11.41
CA ILE A 256 21.94 6.64 11.10
C ILE A 256 23.36 7.04 11.52
N ARG A 257 23.78 6.71 12.76
CA ARG A 257 25.12 7.04 13.28
C ARG A 257 26.24 6.42 12.44
N GLU A 258 26.03 5.20 11.98
CA GLU A 258 26.97 4.44 11.15
C GLU A 258 26.88 4.79 9.66
N ASN A 259 25.97 5.69 9.27
CA ASN A 259 25.68 6.02 7.88
C ASN A 259 25.42 4.74 7.04
N ALA A 260 24.68 3.79 7.64
CA ALA A 260 24.39 2.49 7.10
C ALA A 260 23.26 2.55 6.05
N TRP A 261 23.29 1.58 5.14
CA TRP A 261 22.12 1.28 4.29
C TRP A 261 21.16 0.36 5.04
N PHE A 262 19.86 0.61 4.93
CA PHE A 262 18.81 -0.35 5.30
C PHE A 262 18.37 -1.08 4.04
N THR A 263 18.39 -2.41 4.07
CA THR A 263 17.92 -3.27 2.97
C THR A 263 16.59 -3.89 3.33
N PHE A 264 15.72 -4.10 2.34
CA PHE A 264 14.35 -4.58 2.56
C PHE A 264 14.10 -5.91 1.84
N TYR A 265 13.26 -6.72 2.47
CA TYR A 265 12.75 -7.98 1.95
C TYR A 265 11.35 -7.84 1.35
N HIS A 266 10.47 -7.09 2.04
CA HIS A 266 9.06 -6.97 1.68
C HIS A 266 8.69 -5.73 0.87
N ASP A 267 9.59 -4.77 0.73
CA ASP A 267 9.28 -3.46 0.20
C ASP A 267 9.16 -3.43 -1.35
N PRO A 268 7.99 -3.09 -1.92
CA PRO A 268 7.79 -3.06 -3.38
C PRO A 268 8.36 -1.81 -4.04
N ALA A 269 8.68 -0.77 -3.28
CA ALA A 269 9.21 0.48 -3.79
C ALA A 269 10.75 0.49 -3.76
N MET A 270 11.36 -0.10 -2.73
CA MET A 270 12.77 0.08 -2.42
C MET A 270 13.50 -1.24 -2.08
N TYR A 271 14.62 -1.49 -2.76
CA TYR A 271 15.58 -2.53 -2.36
C TYR A 271 16.37 -2.12 -1.12
N ALA A 272 16.82 -0.87 -1.09
CA ALA A 272 17.59 -0.32 0.02
C ALA A 272 17.50 1.20 0.10
N CYS A 273 17.72 1.76 1.28
CA CYS A 273 17.77 3.21 1.49
C CYS A 273 18.68 3.64 2.64
N LYS A 274 18.85 4.95 2.78
CA LYS A 274 19.40 5.60 3.98
C LYS A 274 18.38 6.60 4.50
N PHE A 275 18.31 6.72 5.82
CA PHE A 275 17.46 7.68 6.50
C PHE A 275 18.29 8.80 7.14
N ASP A 276 17.72 9.99 7.26
CA ASP A 276 18.22 11.04 8.15
C ASP A 276 17.67 10.90 9.58
N MET A 277 18.04 11.85 10.45
CA MET A 277 17.60 11.91 11.85
C MET A 277 16.08 12.12 12.00
N GLN A 278 15.39 12.55 10.95
CA GLN A 278 13.94 12.74 10.91
C GLN A 278 13.22 11.56 10.26
N GLY A 279 13.93 10.48 9.94
CA GLY A 279 13.40 9.30 9.29
C GLY A 279 13.00 9.53 7.84
N GLN A 280 13.53 10.56 7.19
CA GLN A 280 13.32 10.79 5.76
C GLN A 280 14.37 10.04 4.94
N VAL A 281 13.94 9.46 3.82
CA VAL A 281 14.84 8.80 2.88
C VAL A 281 15.73 9.84 2.18
N VAL A 282 17.05 9.76 2.40
CA VAL A 282 18.03 10.66 1.78
C VAL A 282 18.78 10.03 0.60
N GLN A 283 18.89 8.70 0.58
CA GLN A 283 19.45 7.94 -0.54
C GLN A 283 18.68 6.64 -0.74
N LYS A 284 18.54 6.18 -2.00
CA LYS A 284 17.74 4.99 -2.30
C LYS A 284 18.16 4.19 -3.51
N ILE A 285 17.80 2.91 -3.48
CA ILE A 285 17.86 1.95 -4.57
C ILE A 285 16.43 1.43 -4.79
N ALA A 286 15.71 2.01 -5.75
CA ALA A 286 14.31 1.66 -6.01
C ALA A 286 14.14 0.44 -6.94
N HIS A 287 12.97 -0.21 -6.91
CA HIS A 287 12.60 -1.23 -7.89
C HIS A 287 12.42 -0.63 -9.30
N GLU A 288 12.82 -1.35 -10.35
CA GLU A 288 12.74 -0.87 -11.75
C GLU A 288 11.30 -0.65 -12.26
N ALA A 289 10.30 -1.34 -11.68
CA ALA A 289 8.90 -1.15 -12.04
C ALA A 289 8.41 0.29 -11.78
N VAL A 290 8.94 0.94 -10.73
CA VAL A 290 8.71 2.35 -10.42
C VAL A 290 9.33 3.27 -11.50
N ARG A 291 10.41 2.84 -12.17
CA ARG A 291 11.04 3.60 -13.28
C ARG A 291 10.31 3.48 -14.62
N LYS A 292 9.68 2.34 -14.91
CA LYS A 292 8.99 2.12 -16.20
C LYS A 292 7.59 2.74 -16.26
N ALA A 293 6.94 2.97 -15.11
CA ALA A 293 5.75 3.81 -15.04
C ALA A 293 6.05 5.27 -15.48
N ALA A 294 7.26 5.76 -15.20
CA ALA A 294 7.71 7.10 -15.60
C ALA A 294 8.11 7.25 -17.09
N ALA A 295 8.29 6.14 -17.83
CA ALA A 295 8.90 6.17 -19.17
C ALA A 295 7.94 5.88 -20.34
N LYS A 296 6.66 5.57 -20.09
CA LYS A 296 5.65 5.51 -21.17
C LYS A 296 4.91 6.84 -21.25
N LYS A 297 5.02 7.52 -22.40
CA LYS A 297 4.09 8.59 -22.79
C LYS A 297 2.66 8.03 -22.82
N LYS A 298 1.90 8.23 -21.75
CA LYS A 298 0.48 8.65 -21.71
C LYS A 298 -0.08 8.45 -20.29
N ASP A 299 -0.80 9.48 -19.86
CA ASP A 299 -1.48 9.69 -18.58
C ASP A 299 -0.57 9.92 -17.36
N ILE A 300 -0.34 11.21 -17.09
CA ILE A 300 0.16 11.68 -15.79
C ILE A 300 -0.82 11.15 -14.72
N PRO A 301 -0.38 10.40 -13.71
CA PRO A 301 -1.27 9.86 -12.69
C PRO A 301 -2.01 11.00 -11.98
N ILE A 302 -3.35 10.94 -11.94
CA ILE A 302 -4.20 11.97 -11.34
C ILE A 302 -4.83 11.46 -10.05
N GLN A 303 -4.48 12.09 -8.93
CA GLN A 303 -5.12 11.85 -7.65
C GLN A 303 -6.38 12.72 -7.51
N LYS A 304 -7.43 12.20 -6.87
CA LYS A 304 -8.57 13.01 -6.43
C LYS A 304 -8.44 13.23 -4.93
N LEU A 305 -8.33 14.49 -4.51
CA LEU A 305 -8.04 14.84 -3.12
C LEU A 305 -9.13 15.75 -2.58
N ASN A 306 -9.73 15.34 -1.46
CA ASN A 306 -10.67 16.19 -0.74
C ASN A 306 -9.89 17.27 0.01
N VAL A 307 -10.33 18.52 -0.15
CA VAL A 307 -9.73 19.66 0.54
C VAL A 307 -10.22 19.70 1.99
N HIS A 308 -9.30 19.75 2.94
CA HIS A 308 -9.63 19.84 4.37
C HIS A 308 -10.30 21.18 4.72
N LYS A 309 -10.96 21.27 5.88
CA LYS A 309 -11.69 22.49 6.31
C LYS A 309 -10.79 23.72 6.47
N ASP A 310 -9.52 23.50 6.78
CA ASP A 310 -8.44 24.50 6.88
C ASP A 310 -7.78 24.80 5.53
N LYS A 311 -8.34 24.27 4.42
CA LYS A 311 -7.88 24.46 3.04
C LYS A 311 -6.47 23.90 2.80
N GLN A 312 -6.10 22.86 3.54
CA GLN A 312 -4.90 22.06 3.31
C GLN A 312 -5.25 20.78 2.53
N ILE A 313 -4.26 20.21 1.84
CA ILE A 313 -4.31 18.83 1.31
C ILE A 313 -3.00 18.09 1.60
N SER A 314 -3.09 16.77 1.80
CA SER A 314 -1.92 15.88 1.80
C SER A 314 -1.70 15.34 0.37
N LEU A 315 -0.60 15.71 -0.24
CA LEU A 315 -0.13 15.17 -1.52
C LEU A 315 0.78 13.97 -1.26
N SER A 316 0.53 12.82 -1.88
CA SER A 316 1.43 11.66 -1.80
C SER A 316 2.02 11.38 -3.18
N CYS A 317 3.35 11.34 -3.31
CA CYS A 317 3.95 11.01 -4.60
C CYS A 317 3.65 9.54 -4.97
N PRO A 318 3.09 9.24 -6.15
CA PRO A 318 2.76 7.87 -6.53
C PRO A 318 3.98 6.96 -6.66
N ASP A 319 5.18 7.53 -6.88
CA ASP A 319 6.39 6.75 -7.11
C ASP A 319 7.27 6.60 -5.88
N CYS A 320 7.39 7.62 -5.03
CA CYS A 320 8.25 7.56 -3.84
C CYS A 320 7.51 7.67 -2.52
N LEU A 321 6.17 7.77 -2.56
CA LEU A 321 5.28 7.77 -1.40
C LEU A 321 5.57 8.90 -0.38
N LEU A 322 6.33 9.91 -0.82
CA LEU A 322 6.62 11.10 -0.02
C LEU A 322 5.32 11.89 0.11
N VAL A 323 4.94 12.16 1.35
CA VAL A 323 3.76 12.97 1.67
C VAL A 323 4.20 14.39 2.01
N CYS A 324 3.60 15.37 1.35
CA CYS A 324 3.73 16.79 1.71
C CYS A 324 2.36 17.41 1.93
N GLU A 325 2.27 18.36 2.87
CA GLU A 325 1.07 19.17 3.07
C GLU A 325 1.22 20.51 2.36
N ILE A 326 0.19 20.88 1.60
CA ILE A 326 0.16 22.17 0.91
C ILE A 326 -1.19 22.87 1.10
N SER A 327 -1.12 24.19 1.20
CA SER A 327 -2.29 25.06 1.21
C SER A 327 -2.82 25.26 -0.20
N VAL A 328 -4.13 25.09 -0.38
CA VAL A 328 -4.82 25.24 -1.68
C VAL A 328 -5.75 26.44 -1.72
N GLU A 329 -5.57 27.43 -0.84
CA GLU A 329 -6.40 28.65 -0.81
C GLU A 329 -6.45 29.36 -2.17
N LYS A 330 -5.34 29.37 -2.90
CA LYS A 330 -5.22 30.01 -4.23
C LYS A 330 -5.97 29.27 -5.34
N HIS A 331 -6.48 28.07 -5.06
CA HIS A 331 -7.14 27.19 -6.03
C HIS A 331 -8.66 27.07 -5.80
N MET A 332 -9.25 27.89 -4.93
CA MET A 332 -10.70 27.90 -4.60
C MET A 332 -11.63 28.43 -5.71
N GLY A 333 -11.14 28.58 -6.95
CA GLY A 333 -11.86 29.12 -8.11
C GLY A 333 -11.82 28.17 -9.31
N ASP A 334 -11.67 28.68 -10.53
CA ASP A 334 -11.88 27.91 -11.78
C ASP A 334 -10.79 26.89 -12.16
N ASN A 335 -9.90 26.51 -11.24
CA ASN A 335 -8.81 25.59 -11.57
C ASN A 335 -8.47 24.64 -10.40
N HIS A 336 -9.28 23.60 -10.28
CA HIS A 336 -9.15 22.56 -9.26
C HIS A 336 -8.06 21.51 -9.61
N PHE A 337 -7.25 21.72 -10.64
CA PHE A 337 -6.18 20.78 -11.00
C PHE A 337 -4.81 21.35 -10.67
N LEU A 338 -4.00 20.57 -9.96
CA LEU A 338 -2.61 20.84 -9.63
C LEU A 338 -1.71 19.89 -10.39
N THR A 339 -0.60 20.39 -10.94
CA THR A 339 0.53 19.54 -11.35
C THR A 339 1.60 19.63 -10.29
N VAL A 340 2.00 18.48 -9.75
CA VAL A 340 2.95 18.35 -8.66
C VAL A 340 4.22 17.71 -9.18
N ASN A 341 5.36 18.37 -8.95
CA ASN A 341 6.68 17.83 -9.25
C ASN A 341 7.32 17.38 -7.94
N CYS A 342 7.55 16.08 -7.79
CA CYS A 342 8.22 15.54 -6.62
C CYS A 342 9.75 15.61 -6.77
N HIS A 343 10.45 15.71 -5.64
CA HIS A 343 11.92 15.65 -5.58
C HIS A 343 12.50 14.38 -6.25
N CYS A 344 11.74 13.28 -6.28
CA CYS A 344 12.17 12.03 -6.92
C CYS A 344 12.18 12.07 -8.47
N GLY A 345 11.74 13.18 -9.07
CA GLY A 345 11.62 13.38 -10.51
C GLY A 345 10.24 13.07 -11.10
N THR A 346 9.31 12.58 -10.29
CA THR A 346 7.94 12.23 -10.71
C THR A 346 7.04 13.46 -10.77
N SER A 347 6.40 13.65 -11.92
CA SER A 347 5.31 14.62 -12.09
C SER A 347 3.96 13.89 -12.04
N TYR A 348 3.03 14.38 -11.22
CA TYR A 348 1.68 13.83 -11.12
C TYR A 348 0.62 14.94 -10.98
N GLY A 349 -0.62 14.62 -11.29
CA GLY A 349 -1.76 15.52 -11.19
C GLY A 349 -2.54 15.33 -9.89
N ALA A 350 -3.13 16.39 -9.36
CA ALA A 350 -4.08 16.33 -8.26
C ALA A 350 -5.33 17.17 -8.58
N ASN A 351 -6.47 16.49 -8.68
CA ASN A 351 -7.80 17.08 -8.75
C ASN A 351 -8.31 17.36 -7.33
N LEU A 352 -8.45 18.63 -7.01
CA LEU A 352 -8.98 19.15 -5.77
C LEU A 352 -10.49 19.05 -5.74
N ASP A 353 -11.00 18.42 -4.71
CA ASP A 353 -12.41 18.35 -4.42
C ASP A 353 -12.74 19.22 -3.20
N PHE A 354 -13.26 20.42 -3.47
CA PHE A 354 -13.70 21.37 -2.44
C PHE A 354 -15.12 21.07 -1.91
N ARG A 355 -15.76 19.99 -2.37
CA ARG A 355 -17.15 19.69 -2.04
C ARG A 355 -17.26 19.17 -0.60
N LYS A 356 -18.21 19.71 0.17
CA LYS A 356 -18.45 19.37 1.58
C LYS A 356 -19.23 18.07 1.80
N HIS A 357 -19.91 17.55 0.77
CA HIS A 357 -20.83 16.41 0.91
C HIS A 357 -20.63 15.38 -0.20
N TYR A 358 -20.68 14.09 0.19
CA TYR A 358 -20.73 12.97 -0.74
C TYR A 358 -21.88 13.11 -1.73
N ARG A 359 -21.63 12.75 -3.00
CA ARG A 359 -22.60 12.84 -4.08
C ARG A 359 -22.77 11.47 -4.72
N LYS A 360 -23.98 10.90 -4.61
CA LYS A 360 -24.36 9.62 -5.19
C LYS A 360 -24.83 9.83 -6.62
N ASP A 361 -24.27 9.06 -7.56
CA ASP A 361 -24.77 9.03 -8.94
C ASP A 361 -26.09 8.24 -9.00
N VAL A 362 -27.05 8.79 -9.72
CA VAL A 362 -28.41 8.23 -9.86
C VAL A 362 -28.90 8.40 -11.29
N SER A 363 -29.96 7.69 -11.65
CA SER A 363 -30.65 7.88 -12.93
C SER A 363 -32.16 7.82 -12.75
N ILE A 364 -32.68 8.76 -11.96
CA ILE A 364 -34.10 8.85 -11.63
C ILE A 364 -34.79 9.95 -12.46
N GLY A 365 -36.06 9.72 -12.78
CA GLY A 365 -36.90 10.70 -13.45
C GLY A 365 -37.33 11.81 -12.51
N GLY A 366 -37.40 13.04 -13.01
CA GLY A 366 -37.86 14.18 -12.23
C GLY A 366 -38.39 15.31 -13.10
N PHE A 367 -38.86 16.35 -12.44
CA PHE A 367 -39.41 17.56 -13.04
C PHE A 367 -38.77 18.77 -12.39
N TYR A 368 -38.59 19.85 -13.14
CA TYR A 368 -38.22 21.15 -12.57
C TYR A 368 -39.07 22.27 -13.17
N ALA A 369 -39.25 23.34 -12.40
CA ALA A 369 -40.00 24.54 -12.79
C ALA A 369 -39.40 25.80 -12.17
N ALA A 370 -39.77 26.98 -12.66
CA ALA A 370 -39.33 28.25 -12.09
C ALA A 370 -39.80 28.43 -10.64
N GLY A 371 -38.97 29.02 -9.78
CA GLY A 371 -39.25 29.17 -8.35
C GLY A 371 -40.52 29.98 -8.01
N ASN A 372 -40.96 30.88 -8.90
CA ASN A 372 -42.10 31.80 -8.71
C ASN A 372 -43.46 31.24 -9.17
N ALA A 373 -43.70 29.93 -9.06
CA ALA A 373 -44.95 29.33 -9.54
C ALA A 373 -46.17 29.50 -8.60
N ASP A 374 -46.02 30.14 -7.43
CA ASP A 374 -47.12 30.54 -6.56
C ASP A 374 -47.01 32.03 -6.25
N THR A 375 -47.56 32.87 -7.13
CA THR A 375 -48.16 34.20 -6.85
C THR A 375 -48.47 34.82 -8.20
N GLY A 376 -49.75 35.07 -8.48
CA GLY A 376 -50.15 35.80 -9.68
C GLY A 376 -49.59 37.22 -9.60
N LEU A 377 -48.54 37.51 -10.35
CA LEU A 377 -48.11 38.84 -10.80
C LEU A 377 -47.02 38.68 -11.87
N ALA A 378 -47.20 39.40 -12.98
CA ALA A 378 -46.36 39.32 -14.17
C ALA A 378 -45.02 40.05 -13.99
N GLY A 379 -43.93 39.45 -14.48
CA GLY A 379 -42.69 40.17 -14.78
C GLY A 379 -41.42 39.32 -14.83
N ALA A 380 -40.87 39.20 -16.05
CA ALA A 380 -39.50 38.81 -16.42
C ALA A 380 -39.22 37.32 -16.79
N GLY A 381 -39.35 37.03 -18.09
CA GLY A 381 -38.33 36.32 -18.89
C GLY A 381 -38.15 34.79 -18.78
N ASN A 382 -38.89 34.06 -19.62
CA ASN A 382 -38.46 32.81 -20.32
C ASN A 382 -38.33 31.46 -19.58
N LEU A 383 -39.13 31.20 -18.54
CA LEU A 383 -39.45 29.82 -18.14
C LEU A 383 -40.98 29.62 -18.09
N THR A 384 -41.47 28.58 -18.76
CA THR A 384 -42.88 28.20 -18.71
C THR A 384 -43.23 27.75 -17.29
N THR A 385 -44.43 28.10 -16.81
CA THR A 385 -45.00 27.62 -15.54
C THR A 385 -45.28 26.10 -15.52
N MET A 386 -45.10 25.42 -16.65
CA MET A 386 -45.28 23.97 -16.76
C MET A 386 -44.01 23.21 -16.34
N PRO A 387 -44.14 22.11 -15.56
CA PRO A 387 -43.01 21.29 -15.13
C PRO A 387 -42.29 20.66 -16.32
N ILE A 388 -40.97 20.84 -16.38
CA ILE A 388 -40.11 20.34 -17.45
C ILE A 388 -39.47 19.02 -17.01
N ASN A 389 -39.54 18.01 -17.88
CA ASN A 389 -38.90 16.72 -17.63
C ASN A 389 -37.38 16.85 -17.53
N CYS A 390 -36.82 16.22 -16.51
CA CYS A 390 -35.39 16.05 -16.35
C CYS A 390 -35.05 14.64 -15.89
N ARG A 391 -33.77 14.30 -16.04
CA ARG A 391 -33.20 13.10 -15.42
C ARG A 391 -32.19 13.54 -14.39
N ILE A 392 -32.45 13.22 -13.12
CA ILE A 392 -31.50 13.46 -12.04
C ILE A 392 -30.32 12.52 -12.28
N LYS A 393 -29.12 13.09 -12.26
CA LYS A 393 -27.85 12.41 -12.51
C LYS A 393 -27.06 12.17 -11.24
N ASN A 394 -27.18 13.07 -10.26
CA ASN A 394 -26.52 12.90 -8.98
C ASN A 394 -27.17 13.74 -7.88
N LEU A 395 -27.05 13.25 -6.64
CA LEU A 395 -27.64 13.83 -5.43
C LEU A 395 -26.60 13.89 -4.32
N SER A 396 -26.63 14.96 -3.52
CA SER A 396 -25.86 15.11 -2.27
C SER A 396 -26.74 15.73 -1.20
N MET A 397 -26.25 15.80 0.03
CA MET A 397 -26.94 16.53 1.11
C MET A 397 -27.16 18.02 0.80
N GLY A 398 -26.28 18.63 0.00
CA GLY A 398 -26.31 20.07 -0.29
C GLY A 398 -26.83 20.45 -1.68
N GLY A 399 -27.15 19.49 -2.55
CA GLY A 399 -27.58 19.83 -3.91
C GLY A 399 -27.79 18.65 -4.85
N VAL A 400 -28.25 18.99 -6.05
CA VAL A 400 -28.72 18.06 -7.09
C VAL A 400 -28.14 18.44 -8.45
N GLY A 401 -27.84 17.44 -9.27
CA GLY A 401 -27.47 17.62 -10.66
C GLY A 401 -28.42 16.86 -11.56
N PHE A 402 -28.89 17.50 -12.62
CA PHE A 402 -29.83 16.88 -13.56
C PHE A 402 -29.56 17.30 -15.00
N THR A 403 -30.01 16.47 -15.93
CA THR A 403 -30.01 16.79 -17.36
C THR A 403 -31.42 17.19 -17.78
N ALA A 404 -31.57 18.37 -18.39
CA ALA A 404 -32.84 18.79 -18.99
C ALA A 404 -33.09 17.99 -20.28
N LEU A 405 -34.30 17.45 -20.46
CA LEU A 405 -34.65 16.67 -21.65
C LEU A 405 -35.09 17.54 -22.84
N ASN A 406 -35.44 18.80 -22.58
CA ASN A 406 -35.78 19.81 -23.58
C ASN A 406 -34.84 21.03 -23.45
N ARG A 407 -34.58 21.73 -24.56
CA ARG A 407 -33.80 22.99 -24.54
C ARG A 407 -34.60 24.08 -23.84
N VAL A 408 -34.18 24.46 -22.64
CA VAL A 408 -34.77 25.55 -21.86
C VAL A 408 -33.66 26.52 -21.48
N ARG A 409 -33.94 27.84 -21.54
CA ARG A 409 -32.99 28.89 -21.17
C ARG A 409 -32.97 29.05 -19.65
N VAL A 410 -32.12 28.27 -18.99
CA VAL A 410 -31.75 28.44 -17.57
C VAL A 410 -30.40 29.16 -17.51
N GLN A 411 -30.20 30.04 -16.54
CA GLN A 411 -28.95 30.77 -16.28
C GLN A 411 -28.38 30.43 -14.90
N VAL A 412 -27.06 30.60 -14.75
CA VAL A 412 -26.41 30.50 -13.44
C VAL A 412 -26.96 31.61 -12.54
N GLY A 413 -27.44 31.23 -11.35
CA GLY A 413 -28.12 32.12 -10.42
C GLY A 413 -29.65 31.95 -10.37
N ASP A 414 -30.26 31.28 -11.35
CA ASP A 414 -31.71 31.06 -11.35
C ASP A 414 -32.16 30.20 -10.17
N THR A 415 -33.31 30.55 -9.59
CA THR A 415 -33.96 29.74 -8.54
C THR A 415 -35.09 28.91 -9.14
N LEU A 416 -35.03 27.60 -8.93
CA LEU A 416 -35.96 26.62 -9.48
C LEU A 416 -36.54 25.75 -8.35
N LYS A 417 -37.66 25.10 -8.62
CA LYS A 417 -38.17 23.97 -7.83
C LYS A 417 -37.93 22.68 -8.59
N VAL A 418 -37.42 21.65 -7.92
CA VAL A 418 -37.19 20.32 -8.50
C VAL A 418 -37.96 19.27 -7.71
N LYS A 419 -38.56 18.31 -8.42
CA LYS A 419 -39.35 17.22 -7.88
C LYS A 419 -38.93 15.89 -8.51
N PHE A 420 -38.63 14.88 -7.71
CA PHE A 420 -38.22 13.56 -8.19
C PHE A 420 -38.60 12.46 -7.19
N THR A 421 -38.68 11.22 -7.67
CA THR A 421 -39.00 10.05 -6.84
C THR A 421 -37.73 9.22 -6.64
N LEU A 422 -37.37 8.97 -5.39
CA LEU A 422 -36.25 8.09 -5.03
C LEU A 422 -36.59 6.64 -5.38
N ASP A 423 -35.66 5.94 -6.00
CA ASP A 423 -35.71 4.51 -6.35
C ASP A 423 -35.40 3.61 -5.14
N LYS A 424 -36.12 3.85 -4.04
CA LYS A 424 -36.08 3.02 -2.83
C LYS A 424 -37.43 2.35 -2.58
N VAL A 425 -37.45 1.36 -1.70
CA VAL A 425 -38.68 0.66 -1.29
C VAL A 425 -38.99 1.01 0.17
N PRO A 426 -40.15 1.63 0.47
CA PRO A 426 -41.15 2.17 -0.47
C PRO A 426 -40.65 3.44 -1.20
N PRO A 427 -41.15 3.74 -2.41
CA PRO A 427 -40.74 4.93 -3.16
C PRO A 427 -41.15 6.20 -2.43
N GLU A 428 -40.26 7.21 -2.45
CA GLU A 428 -40.50 8.47 -1.75
C GLU A 428 -40.23 9.66 -2.66
N ILE A 429 -41.14 10.64 -2.63
CA ILE A 429 -41.07 11.84 -3.47
C ILE A 429 -40.32 12.93 -2.72
N VAL A 430 -39.35 13.55 -3.38
CA VAL A 430 -38.57 14.68 -2.87
C VAL A 430 -38.88 15.90 -3.71
N GLU A 431 -39.17 17.02 -3.04
CA GLU A 431 -39.43 18.32 -3.66
C GLU A 431 -38.59 19.39 -2.95
N LYS A 432 -37.76 20.13 -3.70
CA LYS A 432 -36.77 21.07 -3.15
C LYS A 432 -36.65 22.33 -4.01
N GLU A 433 -36.39 23.45 -3.34
CA GLU A 433 -35.93 24.68 -3.99
C GLU A 433 -34.41 24.63 -4.18
N ILE A 434 -33.96 25.05 -5.36
CA ILE A 434 -32.59 24.93 -5.82
C ILE A 434 -32.12 26.22 -6.51
N ILE A 435 -30.84 26.56 -6.36
CA ILE A 435 -30.17 27.63 -7.10
C ILE A 435 -29.20 27.01 -8.09
N VAL A 436 -29.24 27.48 -9.33
CA VAL A 436 -28.34 27.02 -10.40
C VAL A 436 -26.93 27.57 -10.17
N ARG A 437 -25.95 26.68 -10.07
CA ARG A 437 -24.53 27.03 -9.85
C ARG A 437 -23.67 26.82 -11.09
N THR A 438 -23.97 25.78 -11.87
CA THR A 438 -23.18 25.43 -13.05
C THR A 438 -24.06 24.92 -14.17
N ILE A 439 -23.77 25.33 -15.40
CA ILE A 439 -24.40 24.79 -16.61
C ILE A 439 -23.29 24.30 -17.54
N LYS A 440 -23.37 23.03 -17.95
CA LYS A 440 -22.46 22.40 -18.93
C LYS A 440 -23.30 21.63 -19.92
N ASP A 441 -23.38 22.11 -21.16
CA ASP A 441 -24.31 21.60 -22.18
C ASP A 441 -25.76 21.54 -21.66
N ASN A 442 -26.33 20.33 -21.54
CA ASN A 442 -27.67 20.09 -21.00
C ASN A 442 -27.67 19.72 -19.51
N TYR A 443 -26.50 19.65 -18.87
CA TYR A 443 -26.37 19.38 -17.45
C TYR A 443 -26.46 20.66 -16.63
N ILE A 444 -27.34 20.64 -15.63
CA ILE A 444 -27.57 21.74 -14.70
C ILE A 444 -27.22 21.23 -13.30
N GLY A 445 -26.21 21.88 -12.70
CA GLY A 445 -25.77 21.62 -11.33
C GLY A 445 -26.31 22.68 -10.39
N CYS A 446 -27.03 22.25 -9.36
CA CYS A 446 -27.71 23.14 -8.43
C CYS A 446 -27.40 22.83 -6.97
N GLU A 447 -27.57 23.85 -6.14
CA GLU A 447 -27.45 23.81 -4.69
C GLU A 447 -28.85 23.98 -4.06
N PHE A 448 -29.15 23.31 -2.95
CA PHE A 448 -30.42 23.50 -2.25
C PHE A 448 -30.45 24.85 -1.51
N THR A 449 -31.54 25.62 -1.66
CA THR A 449 -31.63 26.99 -1.11
C THR A 449 -31.80 27.04 0.41
N LYS A 450 -32.42 26.01 0.99
CA LYS A 450 -32.54 25.84 2.44
C LYS A 450 -31.61 24.72 2.86
N GLU A 451 -30.63 25.04 3.71
CA GLU A 451 -29.77 24.04 4.35
C GLU A 451 -30.63 23.04 5.11
N SER A 452 -30.93 21.92 4.46
CA SER A 452 -31.34 20.74 5.18
C SER A 452 -30.07 19.97 5.49
N GLY A 453 -29.45 20.29 6.62
CA GLY A 453 -28.34 19.50 7.17
C GLY A 453 -28.77 18.05 7.50
N PHE A 454 -28.24 17.45 8.56
CA PHE A 454 -28.60 16.08 9.01
C PHE A 454 -30.11 15.83 9.29
N ASN A 455 -30.97 16.84 9.15
CA ASN A 455 -32.42 16.75 9.38
C ASN A 455 -33.25 16.32 8.16
N ASP A 456 -32.69 16.25 6.95
CA ASP A 456 -33.39 15.59 5.83
C ASP A 456 -33.22 14.07 5.94
N ARG A 457 -34.07 13.43 6.76
CA ARG A 457 -34.05 11.97 6.93
C ARG A 457 -34.21 11.25 5.60
N THR A 458 -34.99 11.80 4.67
CA THR A 458 -35.32 11.17 3.38
C THR A 458 -34.10 11.06 2.47
N LEU A 459 -33.37 12.16 2.26
CA LEU A 459 -32.13 12.16 1.47
C LEU A 459 -30.96 11.52 2.23
N GLY A 460 -30.87 11.74 3.54
CA GLY A 460 -29.79 11.20 4.38
C GLY A 460 -29.70 9.68 4.32
N PHE A 461 -30.81 8.96 4.57
CA PHE A 461 -30.82 7.49 4.50
C PHE A 461 -30.58 6.95 3.09
N TYR A 462 -30.97 7.69 2.06
CA TYR A 462 -30.79 7.28 0.67
C TYR A 462 -29.33 7.43 0.19
N LEU A 463 -28.60 8.42 0.73
CA LEU A 463 -27.20 8.68 0.40
C LEU A 463 -26.20 7.82 1.18
N MET A 464 -26.62 7.19 2.28
CA MET A 464 -25.79 6.27 3.09
C MET A 464 -25.79 4.81 2.59
N LYS A 465 -26.68 4.48 1.65
CA LYS A 465 -26.71 3.19 0.93
C LYS A 465 -26.10 3.35 -0.44
#